data_AF-A0A1V6D7Q3-F1
#
_entry.id   AF-A0A1V6D7Q3-F1
#
_cell.length_a   1.000
_cell.length_b   1.000
_cell.length_c   1.000
_cell.angle_alpha   90.00
_cell.angle_beta   90.00
_cell.angle_gamma   90.00
#
_symmetry.space_group_name_H-M   'P 1'
#
loop_
_entity.id
_entity.type
_entity.pdbx_description
1 polymer ?
#
loop_
_entity_poly.entity_id
_entity_poly.type
_entity_poly.pdbx_seq_one_letter_code
_entity_poly.pdbx_strand_id
1 'polypeptide(L)'
;MLPDSEVTFSPSTVDFDIKSFVEEAGGYLATHSQYLATTGITSGADVIGRIALEYSVNPRLLLAFLEYRSGWVYGFPEDQRSIDYPLGYYMEAKKDLYLQAAWFASRVMDGYYGWKEGRKLAIDFDDGQFLRLAPELNSGTVGLMNAFSDLYSYDDWVQALYTEESFFTLFEQMFGNPWIRAQEVEPLIPADIAQPEMILPFEPNYKWAFTGGPHAAWSSADVWAALDFAPPSSETGCHESPVWVVASVPGRVVRSENGVVVIDMDGDGYEQTGWTLLYLHIATKDRIPLDTWVEVGDRIGHPSCEGGRSTGTHVHIARRYNGEWVPAGGPLPFTLSGWTARASSVPYKGWLTRGTEIIYANTAATFETHIKREK
;
A
#
# COMPACT_ATOMS: atom_id res chain seq x y z
N MET A 1 -2.89 -9.28 -19.30
CA MET A 1 -3.05 -10.36 -18.30
C MET A 1 -4.12 -9.95 -17.33
N LEU A 2 -3.78 -9.43 -16.14
CA LEU A 2 -4.75 -8.94 -15.18
C LEU A 2 -5.11 -7.46 -15.42
N PRO A 3 -6.38 -7.07 -15.20
CA PRO A 3 -6.80 -5.68 -15.06
C PRO A 3 -6.28 -5.07 -13.75
N ASP A 4 -6.28 -3.74 -13.66
CA ASP A 4 -5.75 -2.98 -12.51
C ASP A 4 -6.56 -3.26 -11.22
N SER A 5 -7.88 -3.45 -11.35
CA SER A 5 -8.79 -3.79 -10.25
C SER A 5 -8.52 -5.17 -9.64
N GLU A 6 -7.90 -6.08 -10.40
CA GLU A 6 -7.56 -7.43 -9.96
C GLU A 6 -6.14 -7.54 -9.39
N VAL A 7 -5.42 -6.42 -9.37
CA VAL A 7 -4.12 -6.27 -8.70
C VAL A 7 -4.23 -5.43 -7.43
N THR A 8 -5.05 -4.40 -7.45
CA THR A 8 -5.26 -3.50 -6.30
C THR A 8 -6.39 -3.99 -5.37
N PHE A 9 -6.38 -3.57 -4.11
CA PHE A 9 -7.45 -3.87 -3.15
C PHE A 9 -8.68 -2.99 -3.42
N SER A 10 -9.32 -3.24 -4.57
CA SER A 10 -10.27 -2.36 -5.23
C SER A 10 -11.74 -2.73 -4.93
N PRO A 11 -12.74 -1.98 -5.46
CA PRO A 11 -14.15 -2.32 -5.27
C PRO A 11 -14.50 -3.74 -5.72
N SER A 12 -13.73 -4.35 -6.63
CA SER A 12 -13.95 -5.75 -7.05
C SER A 12 -13.71 -6.77 -5.93
N THR A 13 -13.18 -6.35 -4.78
CA THR A 13 -12.85 -7.22 -3.64
C THR A 13 -13.82 -7.09 -2.47
N VAL A 14 -14.78 -6.14 -2.53
CA VAL A 14 -15.72 -5.88 -1.43
C VAL A 14 -16.54 -7.13 -1.08
N ASP A 15 -16.87 -7.95 -2.08
CA ASP A 15 -17.65 -9.17 -1.93
C ASP A 15 -16.81 -10.44 -1.64
N PHE A 16 -15.49 -10.30 -1.52
CA PHE A 16 -14.60 -11.44 -1.38
C PHE A 16 -14.28 -11.76 0.09
N ASP A 17 -14.94 -12.79 0.62
CA ASP A 17 -14.61 -13.34 1.94
C ASP A 17 -13.39 -14.26 1.86
N ILE A 18 -12.22 -13.71 2.23
CA ILE A 18 -10.94 -14.41 2.26
C ILE A 18 -11.00 -15.64 3.17
N LYS A 19 -11.63 -15.50 4.34
CA LYS A 19 -11.63 -16.56 5.36
C LYS A 19 -12.49 -17.73 4.90
N SER A 20 -13.71 -17.45 4.46
CA SER A 20 -14.61 -18.48 3.94
C SER A 20 -13.98 -19.19 2.73
N PHE A 21 -13.36 -18.44 1.80
CA PHE A 21 -12.69 -19.04 0.65
C PHE A 21 -11.54 -19.98 1.06
N VAL A 22 -10.69 -19.58 2.00
CA VAL A 22 -9.58 -20.41 2.47
C VAL A 22 -10.07 -21.64 3.23
N GLU A 23 -11.10 -21.49 4.09
CA GLU A 23 -11.70 -22.61 4.82
C GLU A 23 -12.35 -23.64 3.86
N GLU A 24 -13.07 -23.17 2.84
CA GLU A 24 -13.69 -24.02 1.81
C GLU A 24 -12.65 -24.72 0.92
N ALA A 25 -11.55 -24.05 0.59
CA ALA A 25 -10.46 -24.62 -0.20
C ALA A 25 -9.76 -25.79 0.54
N GLY A 26 -9.67 -25.72 1.87
CA GLY A 26 -9.26 -26.84 2.72
C GLY A 26 -7.79 -27.28 2.61
N GLY A 27 -6.94 -26.52 1.93
CA GLY A 27 -5.50 -26.78 1.84
C GLY A 27 -4.71 -26.39 3.09
N TYR A 28 -3.39 -26.43 2.98
CA TYR A 28 -2.46 -26.14 4.08
C TYR A 28 -2.70 -24.77 4.72
N LEU A 29 -3.01 -23.75 3.91
CA LEU A 29 -3.28 -22.38 4.38
C LEU A 29 -4.41 -22.32 5.42
N ALA A 30 -5.45 -23.16 5.28
CA ALA A 30 -6.59 -23.21 6.21
C ALA A 30 -6.20 -23.71 7.61
N THR A 31 -5.09 -24.44 7.72
CA THR A 31 -4.56 -24.96 8.99
C THR A 31 -3.33 -24.22 9.48
N HIS A 32 -2.76 -23.34 8.65
CA HIS A 32 -1.54 -22.62 8.95
C HIS A 32 -1.81 -21.49 9.97
N SER A 33 -0.86 -21.30 10.88
CA SER A 33 -0.78 -20.13 11.73
C SER A 33 0.67 -19.76 11.99
N GLN A 34 0.92 -18.47 12.19
CA GLN A 34 2.25 -17.96 12.55
C GLN A 34 2.14 -16.89 13.63
N TYR A 35 3.21 -16.75 14.43
CA TYR A 35 3.32 -15.65 15.38
C TYR A 35 3.80 -14.38 14.67
N LEU A 36 3.06 -13.28 14.84
CA LEU A 36 3.44 -11.95 14.41
C LEU A 36 3.50 -11.04 15.63
N ALA A 37 4.55 -10.24 15.77
CA ALA A 37 4.74 -9.41 16.95
C ALA A 37 3.59 -8.43 17.21
N THR A 38 2.90 -7.97 16.18
CA THR A 38 1.80 -6.99 16.27
C THR A 38 0.42 -7.62 16.47
N THR A 39 0.21 -8.88 16.07
CA THR A 39 -1.12 -9.54 16.05
C THR A 39 -1.15 -10.87 16.80
N GLY A 40 -0.03 -11.31 17.38
CA GLY A 40 0.08 -12.60 18.04
C GLY A 40 -0.02 -13.77 17.07
N ILE A 41 -0.62 -14.88 17.51
CA ILE A 41 -0.89 -16.03 16.64
C ILE A 41 -1.96 -15.63 15.61
N THR A 42 -1.57 -15.60 14.35
CA THR A 42 -2.37 -15.13 13.21
C THR A 42 -2.58 -16.28 12.24
N SER A 43 -3.82 -16.49 11.78
CA SER A 43 -4.13 -17.58 10.82
C SER A 43 -3.62 -17.25 9.41
N GLY A 44 -3.50 -18.27 8.55
CA GLY A 44 -3.14 -18.08 7.15
C GLY A 44 -4.04 -17.09 6.41
N ALA A 45 -5.37 -17.20 6.57
CA ALA A 45 -6.33 -16.27 5.97
C ALA A 45 -6.16 -14.83 6.50
N ASP A 46 -5.95 -14.66 7.81
CA ASP A 46 -5.73 -13.34 8.41
C ASP A 46 -4.42 -12.71 7.94
N VAL A 47 -3.37 -13.51 7.69
CA VAL A 47 -2.13 -13.02 7.08
C VAL A 47 -2.39 -12.47 5.68
N ILE A 48 -3.15 -13.18 4.84
CA ILE A 48 -3.51 -12.72 3.49
C ILE A 48 -4.34 -11.43 3.57
N GLY A 49 -5.38 -11.38 4.42
CA GLY A 49 -6.20 -10.19 4.60
C GLY A 49 -5.41 -8.99 5.09
N ARG A 50 -4.46 -9.22 6.00
CA ARG A 50 -3.55 -8.18 6.48
C ARG A 50 -2.67 -7.62 5.36
N ILE A 51 -2.05 -8.47 4.55
CA ILE A 51 -1.22 -8.01 3.43
C ILE A 51 -2.05 -7.25 2.39
N ALA A 52 -3.25 -7.75 2.07
CA ALA A 52 -4.17 -7.08 1.16
C ALA A 52 -4.49 -5.65 1.62
N LEU A 53 -4.83 -5.48 2.90
CA LEU A 53 -5.19 -4.19 3.50
C LEU A 53 -4.01 -3.23 3.64
N GLU A 54 -2.85 -3.74 4.08
CA GLU A 54 -1.65 -2.94 4.30
C GLU A 54 -1.04 -2.43 2.98
N TYR A 55 -0.87 -3.32 2.00
CA TYR A 55 -0.27 -2.98 0.72
C TYR A 55 -1.27 -2.42 -0.30
N SER A 56 -2.57 -2.55 -0.04
CA SER A 56 -3.65 -2.27 -0.99
C SER A 56 -3.57 -3.14 -2.25
N VAL A 57 -3.39 -4.45 -2.03
CA VAL A 57 -3.27 -5.48 -3.09
C VAL A 57 -4.45 -6.45 -3.04
N ASN A 58 -4.92 -6.90 -4.19
CA ASN A 58 -6.07 -7.79 -4.30
C ASN A 58 -5.78 -9.15 -3.61
N PRO A 59 -6.61 -9.61 -2.66
CA PRO A 59 -6.41 -10.89 -1.99
C PRO A 59 -6.50 -12.10 -2.94
N ARG A 60 -7.29 -12.02 -4.02
CA ARG A 60 -7.35 -13.07 -5.04
C ARG A 60 -6.00 -13.25 -5.73
N LEU A 61 -5.27 -12.17 -5.99
CA LEU A 61 -3.91 -12.23 -6.54
C LEU A 61 -2.94 -12.92 -5.58
N LEU A 62 -3.00 -12.58 -4.28
CA LEU A 62 -2.14 -13.20 -3.27
C LEU A 62 -2.41 -14.71 -3.16
N LEU A 63 -3.69 -15.11 -3.12
CA LEU A 63 -4.12 -16.50 -3.03
C LEU A 63 -3.76 -17.29 -4.30
N ALA A 64 -4.03 -16.74 -5.49
CA ALA A 64 -3.65 -17.37 -6.74
C ALA A 64 -2.14 -17.61 -6.81
N PHE A 65 -1.34 -16.62 -6.42
CA PHE A 65 0.10 -16.74 -6.52
C PHE A 65 0.68 -17.71 -5.48
N LEU A 66 0.10 -17.72 -4.28
CA LEU A 66 0.42 -18.70 -3.26
C LEU A 66 0.11 -20.13 -3.74
N GLU A 67 -1.05 -20.35 -4.36
CA GLU A 67 -1.41 -21.63 -4.97
C GLU A 67 -0.44 -22.01 -6.09
N TYR A 68 -0.16 -21.07 -7.00
CA TYR A 68 0.76 -21.28 -8.12
C TYR A 68 2.16 -21.72 -7.68
N ARG A 69 2.66 -21.18 -6.56
CA ARG A 69 4.03 -21.41 -6.10
C ARG A 69 4.19 -22.63 -5.21
N SER A 70 3.24 -22.91 -4.33
CA SER A 70 3.40 -23.93 -3.30
C SER A 70 2.16 -24.79 -3.06
N GLY A 71 1.06 -24.55 -3.79
CA GLY A 71 -0.17 -25.33 -3.65
C GLY A 71 -0.83 -25.19 -2.28
N TRP A 72 -0.56 -24.12 -1.52
CA TRP A 72 -1.05 -23.99 -0.15
C TRP A 72 -2.56 -23.79 -0.05
N VAL A 73 -3.24 -23.34 -1.11
CA VAL A 73 -4.66 -22.99 -1.05
C VAL A 73 -5.51 -24.25 -1.15
N TYR A 74 -5.24 -25.11 -2.14
CA TYR A 74 -6.00 -26.36 -2.34
C TYR A 74 -5.27 -27.64 -1.95
N GLY A 75 -3.96 -27.56 -1.74
CA GLY A 75 -3.09 -28.70 -1.48
C GLY A 75 -2.26 -28.55 -0.20
N PHE A 76 -1.31 -29.46 -0.06
CA PHE A 76 -0.33 -29.46 1.03
C PHE A 76 1.08 -29.48 0.44
N PRO A 77 1.98 -28.57 0.86
CA PRO A 77 3.34 -28.51 0.33
C PRO A 77 4.11 -29.80 0.66
N GLU A 78 4.85 -30.33 -0.32
CA GLU A 78 5.54 -31.63 -0.20
C GLU A 78 6.82 -31.55 0.65
N ASP A 79 7.39 -30.36 0.82
CA ASP A 79 8.71 -30.18 1.42
C ASP A 79 8.81 -28.92 2.31
N GLN A 80 9.81 -28.91 3.20
CA GLN A 80 10.02 -27.83 4.16
C GLN A 80 10.38 -26.49 3.51
N ARG A 81 11.03 -26.48 2.34
CA ARG A 81 11.35 -25.23 1.63
C ARG A 81 10.09 -24.58 1.10
N SER A 82 9.15 -25.36 0.57
CA SER A 82 7.83 -24.89 0.16
C SER A 82 6.94 -24.44 1.35
N ILE A 83 7.26 -24.88 2.56
CA ILE A 83 6.67 -24.37 3.82
C ILE A 83 7.33 -23.05 4.26
N ASP A 84 8.65 -22.97 4.18
CA ASP A 84 9.42 -21.81 4.64
C ASP A 84 9.32 -20.62 3.68
N TYR A 85 9.18 -20.89 2.38
CA TYR A 85 9.17 -19.91 1.29
C TYR A 85 7.98 -20.14 0.33
N PRO A 86 6.73 -20.03 0.81
CA PRO A 86 5.53 -20.34 0.03
C PRO A 86 5.35 -19.60 -1.29
N LEU A 87 5.98 -18.43 -1.46
CA LEU A 87 5.94 -17.65 -2.70
C LEU A 87 7.24 -17.79 -3.52
N GLY A 88 8.20 -18.59 -3.05
CA GLY A 88 9.40 -18.98 -3.78
C GLY A 88 10.57 -18.00 -3.72
N TYR A 89 10.53 -16.97 -2.87
CA TYR A 89 11.66 -16.04 -2.71
C TYR A 89 12.62 -16.52 -1.62
N TYR A 90 13.72 -17.15 -2.02
CA TYR A 90 14.66 -17.83 -1.11
C TYR A 90 15.64 -16.86 -0.45
N MET A 91 15.19 -16.21 0.62
CA MET A 91 16.02 -15.35 1.46
C MET A 91 15.65 -15.55 2.93
N GLU A 92 16.60 -15.93 3.78
CA GLU A 92 16.35 -16.24 5.20
C GLU A 92 15.59 -15.13 5.95
N ALA A 93 15.93 -13.86 5.66
CA ALA A 93 15.25 -12.70 6.24
C ALA A 93 13.81 -12.47 5.74
N LYS A 94 13.32 -13.31 4.83
CA LYS A 94 11.98 -13.27 4.21
C LYS A 94 11.21 -14.59 4.37
N LYS A 95 11.65 -15.46 5.28
CA LYS A 95 10.95 -16.69 5.63
C LYS A 95 9.52 -16.42 6.18
N ASP A 96 8.64 -17.40 6.05
CA ASP A 96 7.24 -17.42 6.51
C ASP A 96 6.27 -16.63 5.62
N LEU A 97 4.98 -17.00 5.70
CA LEU A 97 3.92 -16.52 4.80
C LEU A 97 3.82 -14.99 4.78
N TYR A 98 3.80 -14.31 5.93
CA TYR A 98 3.70 -12.86 5.99
C TYR A 98 4.82 -12.14 5.22
N LEU A 99 6.09 -12.54 5.42
CA LEU A 99 7.21 -11.86 4.78
C LEU A 99 7.33 -12.21 3.29
N GLN A 100 6.96 -13.43 2.90
CA GLN A 100 6.85 -13.83 1.50
C GLN A 100 5.74 -13.07 0.77
N ALA A 101 4.54 -13.00 1.35
CA ALA A 101 3.41 -12.26 0.78
C ALA A 101 3.68 -10.75 0.74
N ALA A 102 4.29 -10.17 1.78
CA ALA A 102 4.74 -8.77 1.79
C ALA A 102 5.78 -8.48 0.70
N TRP A 103 6.73 -9.41 0.47
CA TRP A 103 7.71 -9.28 -0.62
C TRP A 103 7.01 -9.29 -1.98
N PHE A 104 6.13 -10.26 -2.23
CA PHE A 104 5.42 -10.35 -3.50
C PHE A 104 4.54 -9.12 -3.75
N ALA A 105 3.76 -8.69 -2.75
CA ALA A 105 2.97 -7.47 -2.82
C ALA A 105 3.84 -6.24 -3.12
N SER A 106 5.02 -6.10 -2.47
CA SER A 106 5.98 -5.05 -2.82
C SER A 106 6.38 -5.11 -4.30
N ARG A 107 6.80 -6.29 -4.81
CA ARG A 107 7.25 -6.41 -6.21
C ARG A 107 6.17 -6.14 -7.23
N VAL A 108 4.94 -6.58 -6.95
CA VAL A 108 3.78 -6.26 -7.80
C VAL A 108 3.57 -4.74 -7.84
N MET A 109 3.58 -4.09 -6.69
CA MET A 109 3.34 -2.64 -6.61
C MET A 109 4.49 -1.81 -7.19
N ASP A 110 5.74 -2.25 -7.06
CA ASP A 110 6.91 -1.61 -7.68
C ASP A 110 6.74 -1.55 -9.20
N GLY A 111 6.28 -2.65 -9.81
CA GLY A 111 5.98 -2.71 -11.24
C GLY A 111 4.77 -1.85 -11.61
N TYR A 112 3.68 -1.98 -10.86
CA TYR A 112 2.41 -1.30 -11.11
C TYR A 112 2.57 0.23 -11.11
N TYR A 113 3.13 0.80 -10.04
CA TYR A 113 3.30 2.25 -9.90
C TYR A 113 4.52 2.77 -10.65
N GLY A 114 5.58 1.97 -10.74
CA GLY A 114 6.72 2.31 -11.59
C GLY A 114 6.30 2.54 -13.04
N TRP A 115 5.41 1.69 -13.57
CA TRP A 115 4.81 1.89 -14.89
C TRP A 115 3.88 3.09 -14.93
N LYS A 116 2.94 3.19 -13.98
CA LYS A 116 1.92 4.25 -13.94
C LYS A 116 2.54 5.66 -13.89
N GLU A 117 3.67 5.81 -13.23
CA GLU A 117 4.40 7.06 -13.08
C GLU A 117 5.52 7.26 -14.11
N GLY A 118 5.71 6.30 -15.04
CA GLY A 118 6.75 6.35 -16.07
C GLY A 118 8.18 6.20 -15.53
N ARG A 119 8.35 5.71 -14.30
CA ARG A 119 9.64 5.44 -13.64
C ARG A 119 10.24 4.10 -14.06
N LYS A 120 9.41 3.14 -14.50
CA LYS A 120 9.81 1.82 -15.00
C LYS A 120 9.30 1.67 -16.43
N LEU A 121 10.22 1.51 -17.38
CA LEU A 121 9.92 1.35 -18.82
C LEU A 121 10.45 0.02 -19.39
N ALA A 122 11.17 -0.73 -18.56
CA ALA A 122 11.72 -2.04 -18.86
C ALA A 122 11.73 -2.90 -17.59
N ILE A 123 11.79 -4.21 -17.80
CA ILE A 123 12.00 -5.21 -16.76
C ILE A 123 13.35 -5.83 -17.02
N ASP A 124 14.20 -5.84 -15.99
CA ASP A 124 15.50 -6.50 -16.00
C ASP A 124 15.36 -7.88 -15.37
N PHE A 125 16.10 -8.85 -15.91
CA PHE A 125 16.13 -10.23 -15.43
C PHE A 125 17.52 -10.55 -14.86
N ASP A 126 17.58 -11.48 -13.91
CA ASP A 126 18.83 -11.88 -13.25
C ASP A 126 19.88 -12.48 -14.22
N ASP A 127 19.44 -12.98 -15.37
CA ASP A 127 20.30 -13.50 -16.44
C ASP A 127 20.88 -12.38 -17.34
N GLY A 128 20.59 -11.12 -17.03
CA GLY A 128 21.06 -9.94 -17.75
C GLY A 128 20.23 -9.59 -19.00
N GLN A 129 19.15 -10.33 -19.28
CA GLN A 129 18.18 -9.93 -20.29
C GLN A 129 17.34 -8.76 -19.78
N PHE A 130 16.75 -8.01 -20.72
CA PHE A 130 15.77 -7.00 -20.40
C PHE A 130 14.63 -7.01 -21.41
N LEU A 131 13.43 -6.72 -20.92
CA LEU A 131 12.21 -6.58 -21.70
C LEU A 131 11.75 -5.14 -21.66
N ARG A 132 11.75 -4.47 -22.81
CA ARG A 132 11.09 -3.16 -22.93
C ARG A 132 9.58 -3.34 -22.89
N LEU A 133 8.92 -2.57 -22.03
CA LEU A 133 7.47 -2.63 -21.85
C LEU A 133 6.74 -1.92 -22.99
N ALA A 134 5.66 -2.53 -23.46
CA ALA A 134 4.82 -1.96 -24.50
C ALA A 134 3.92 -0.84 -23.93
N PRO A 135 3.83 0.34 -24.56
CA PRO A 135 3.07 1.50 -24.04
C PRO A 135 1.59 1.24 -23.75
N GLU A 136 0.99 0.24 -24.38
CA GLU A 136 -0.41 -0.14 -24.25
C GLU A 136 -0.71 -1.04 -23.06
N LEU A 137 0.31 -1.52 -22.33
CA LEU A 137 0.09 -2.35 -21.15
C LEU A 137 -0.57 -1.54 -20.03
N ASN A 138 -1.51 -2.16 -19.32
CA ASN A 138 -2.03 -1.61 -18.07
C ASN A 138 -1.06 -1.87 -16.90
N SER A 139 -1.27 -1.16 -15.78
CA SER A 139 -0.39 -1.25 -14.62
C SER A 139 -0.48 -2.60 -13.93
N GLY A 140 -1.65 -3.23 -13.88
CA GLY A 140 -1.86 -4.55 -13.30
C GLY A 140 -1.02 -5.62 -13.98
N THR A 141 -1.02 -5.63 -15.31
CA THR A 141 -0.19 -6.52 -16.13
C THR A 141 1.30 -6.28 -15.87
N VAL A 142 1.76 -5.02 -15.84
CA VAL A 142 3.18 -4.72 -15.58
C VAL A 142 3.60 -5.07 -14.15
N GLY A 143 2.72 -4.89 -13.17
CA GLY A 143 2.97 -5.30 -11.78
C GLY A 143 3.24 -6.80 -11.68
N LEU A 144 2.39 -7.61 -12.32
CA LEU A 144 2.59 -9.06 -12.37
C LEU A 144 3.87 -9.46 -13.10
N MET A 145 4.12 -8.85 -14.26
CA MET A 145 5.34 -9.06 -15.04
C MET A 145 6.60 -8.80 -14.20
N ASN A 146 6.59 -7.72 -13.42
CA ASN A 146 7.71 -7.35 -12.56
C ASN A 146 7.92 -8.32 -11.39
N ALA A 147 6.85 -8.79 -10.74
CA ALA A 147 6.99 -9.72 -9.64
C ALA A 147 7.54 -11.09 -10.10
N PHE A 148 7.18 -11.54 -11.30
CA PHE A 148 7.67 -12.79 -11.85
C PHE A 148 9.14 -12.68 -12.30
N SER A 149 9.62 -11.52 -12.76
CA SER A 149 11.01 -11.39 -13.22
C SER A 149 12.03 -11.56 -12.10
N ASP A 150 11.63 -11.31 -10.85
CA ASP A 150 12.49 -11.54 -9.67
C ASP A 150 12.57 -13.03 -9.26
N LEU A 151 11.79 -13.91 -9.90
CA LEU A 151 11.72 -15.34 -9.57
C LEU A 151 12.13 -16.26 -10.71
N TYR A 152 12.08 -15.75 -11.94
CA TYR A 152 12.21 -16.56 -13.14
C TYR A 152 13.22 -15.95 -14.10
N SER A 153 13.97 -16.81 -14.78
CA SER A 153 14.71 -16.42 -15.99
C SER A 153 13.74 -15.92 -17.05
N TYR A 154 14.22 -15.21 -18.08
CA TYR A 154 13.33 -14.71 -19.14
C TYR A 154 12.50 -15.83 -19.79
N ASP A 155 13.11 -16.98 -20.09
CA ASP A 155 12.42 -18.09 -20.74
C ASP A 155 11.35 -18.71 -19.81
N ASP A 156 11.68 -18.94 -18.54
CA ASP A 156 10.73 -19.47 -17.55
C ASP A 156 9.60 -18.47 -17.27
N TRP A 157 9.91 -17.17 -17.29
CA TRP A 157 8.95 -16.09 -17.12
C TRP A 157 7.95 -16.06 -18.28
N VAL A 158 8.41 -16.28 -19.52
CA VAL A 158 7.51 -16.41 -20.69
C VAL A 158 6.59 -17.61 -20.51
N GLN A 159 7.13 -18.75 -20.07
CA GLN A 159 6.33 -19.95 -19.81
C GLN A 159 5.25 -19.67 -18.75
N ALA A 160 5.64 -19.06 -17.64
CA ALA A 160 4.78 -18.81 -16.49
C ALA A 160 3.63 -17.83 -16.76
N LEU A 161 3.78 -16.92 -17.74
CA LEU A 161 2.81 -15.85 -17.99
C LEU A 161 2.00 -15.99 -19.29
N TYR A 162 2.51 -16.68 -20.31
CA TYR A 162 1.92 -16.64 -21.66
C TYR A 162 1.48 -18.00 -22.21
N THR A 163 1.72 -19.09 -21.50
CA THR A 163 1.35 -20.44 -21.98
C THR A 163 -0.02 -20.89 -21.47
N GLU A 164 -0.50 -22.03 -21.97
CA GLU A 164 -1.77 -22.62 -21.54
C GLU A 164 -1.75 -23.01 -20.05
N GLU A 165 -0.58 -23.33 -19.50
CA GLU A 165 -0.37 -23.63 -18.06
C GLU A 165 0.10 -22.40 -17.26
N SER A 166 -0.18 -21.19 -17.76
CA SER A 166 0.23 -19.94 -17.12
C SER A 166 -0.50 -19.67 -15.80
N PHE A 167 0.09 -18.76 -15.01
CA PHE A 167 -0.54 -18.17 -13.84
C PHE A 167 -1.94 -17.62 -14.13
N PHE A 168 -2.15 -17.02 -15.31
CA PHE A 168 -3.45 -16.46 -15.68
C PHE A 168 -4.53 -17.54 -15.82
N THR A 169 -4.19 -18.70 -16.40
CA THR A 169 -5.09 -19.84 -16.48
C THR A 169 -5.50 -20.33 -15.09
N LEU A 170 -4.54 -20.45 -14.16
CA LEU A 170 -4.84 -20.81 -12.77
C LEU A 170 -5.74 -19.77 -12.10
N PHE A 171 -5.43 -18.49 -12.27
CA PHE A 171 -6.24 -17.40 -11.72
C PHE A 171 -7.69 -17.48 -12.21
N GLU A 172 -7.92 -17.69 -13.50
CA GLU A 172 -9.27 -17.85 -14.07
C GLU A 172 -9.98 -19.10 -13.55
N GLN A 173 -9.26 -20.21 -13.33
CA GLN A 173 -9.83 -21.42 -12.72
C GLN A 173 -10.27 -21.17 -11.27
N MET A 174 -9.49 -20.40 -10.51
CA MET A 174 -9.78 -20.11 -9.11
C MET A 174 -10.92 -19.12 -8.93
N PHE A 175 -10.98 -18.08 -9.77
CA PHE A 175 -11.82 -16.92 -9.51
C PHE A 175 -12.73 -16.52 -10.68
N GLY A 176 -12.71 -17.27 -11.79
CA GLY A 176 -13.36 -16.86 -13.03
C GLY A 176 -12.65 -15.69 -13.72
N ASN A 177 -13.23 -15.23 -14.83
CA ASN A 177 -12.60 -14.24 -15.71
C ASN A 177 -12.46 -12.86 -15.02
N PRO A 178 -11.23 -12.35 -14.81
CA PRO A 178 -10.98 -11.07 -14.15
C PRO A 178 -11.50 -9.85 -14.92
N TRP A 179 -11.50 -9.92 -16.25
CA TRP A 179 -11.94 -8.82 -17.12
C TRP A 179 -13.44 -8.58 -17.08
N ILE A 180 -14.24 -9.59 -16.70
CA ILE A 180 -15.68 -9.40 -16.47
C ILE A 180 -15.90 -8.53 -15.22
N ARG A 181 -15.20 -8.82 -14.11
CA ARG A 181 -15.27 -7.98 -12.90
C ARG A 181 -14.77 -6.57 -13.14
N ALA A 182 -13.67 -6.42 -13.88
CA ALA A 182 -13.08 -5.12 -14.16
C ALA A 182 -14.05 -4.19 -14.92
N GLN A 183 -14.94 -4.70 -15.76
CA GLN A 183 -15.93 -3.88 -16.48
C GLN A 183 -16.87 -3.10 -15.55
N GLU A 184 -17.06 -3.57 -14.31
CA GLU A 184 -17.97 -2.94 -13.35
C GLU A 184 -17.31 -1.82 -12.53
N VAL A 185 -15.98 -1.83 -12.42
CA VAL A 185 -15.24 -1.00 -11.46
C VAL A 185 -14.12 -0.17 -12.09
N GLU A 186 -13.69 -0.48 -13.32
CA GLU A 186 -12.64 0.25 -14.01
C GLU A 186 -13.20 1.38 -14.92
N PRO A 187 -12.42 2.48 -15.10
CA PRO A 187 -11.12 2.75 -14.50
C PRO A 187 -11.22 3.08 -13.00
N LEU A 188 -10.29 2.55 -12.19
CA LEU A 188 -10.28 2.78 -10.74
C LEU A 188 -10.17 4.27 -10.39
N ILE A 189 -9.30 4.99 -11.11
CA ILE A 189 -9.14 6.44 -11.03
C ILE A 189 -9.62 7.05 -12.36
N PRO A 190 -10.84 7.61 -12.41
CA PRO A 190 -11.36 8.30 -13.59
C PRO A 190 -10.51 9.52 -13.98
N ALA A 191 -10.48 9.86 -15.27
CA ALA A 191 -9.65 10.95 -15.77
C ALA A 191 -10.09 12.35 -15.29
N ASP A 192 -11.36 12.50 -14.93
CA ASP A 192 -11.99 13.73 -14.44
C ASP A 192 -12.08 13.80 -12.90
N ILE A 193 -11.44 12.85 -12.20
CA ILE A 193 -11.48 12.82 -10.75
C ILE A 193 -10.89 14.11 -10.14
N ALA A 194 -11.59 14.64 -9.14
CA ALA A 194 -11.08 15.69 -8.28
C ALA A 194 -10.77 15.09 -6.90
N GLN A 195 -9.62 15.49 -6.35
CA GLN A 195 -9.34 15.20 -4.95
C GLN A 195 -10.18 16.12 -4.05
N PRO A 196 -10.58 15.67 -2.85
CA PRO A 196 -11.27 16.51 -1.88
C PRO A 196 -10.37 17.67 -1.43
N GLU A 197 -10.98 18.74 -0.92
CA GLU A 197 -10.22 19.73 -0.17
C GLU A 197 -9.75 19.12 1.15
N MET A 198 -8.45 19.24 1.43
CA MET A 198 -7.81 18.62 2.59
C MET A 198 -6.98 19.64 3.35
N ILE A 199 -6.94 19.52 4.67
CA ILE A 199 -6.07 20.36 5.50
C ILE A 199 -4.79 19.62 5.93
N LEU A 200 -3.74 20.37 6.24
CA LEU A 200 -2.55 19.82 6.90
C LEU A 200 -2.95 19.05 8.18
N PRO A 201 -2.36 17.86 8.45
CA PRO A 201 -2.87 16.89 9.42
C PRO A 201 -2.50 17.22 10.88
N PHE A 202 -2.33 18.49 11.21
CA PHE A 202 -1.91 18.93 12.54
C PHE A 202 -2.58 20.22 12.98
N GLU A 203 -2.72 20.40 14.30
CA GLU A 203 -3.37 21.57 14.89
C GLU A 203 -2.77 22.90 14.41
N PRO A 204 -3.60 23.96 14.29
CA PRO A 204 -3.12 25.26 13.87
C PRO A 204 -2.18 25.83 14.92
N ASN A 205 -1.28 26.70 14.50
CA ASN A 205 -0.33 27.40 15.37
C ASN A 205 0.88 26.61 15.89
N TYR A 206 1.02 25.34 15.51
CA TYR A 206 2.24 24.57 15.71
C TYR A 206 3.08 24.55 14.43
N LYS A 207 4.40 24.72 14.56
CA LYS A 207 5.34 24.50 13.46
C LYS A 207 5.70 23.03 13.42
N TRP A 208 5.41 22.38 12.31
CA TRP A 208 5.84 21.02 11.99
C TRP A 208 6.92 21.09 10.92
N ALA A 209 7.71 20.04 10.77
CA ALA A 209 8.73 19.94 9.72
C ALA A 209 8.24 19.02 8.62
N PHE A 210 8.35 19.45 7.35
CA PHE A 210 8.17 18.57 6.20
C PHE A 210 9.41 17.69 6.02
N THR A 211 9.36 16.47 6.54
CA THR A 211 10.53 15.60 6.68
C THR A 211 10.68 14.61 5.52
N GLY A 212 9.59 14.27 4.83
CA GLY A 212 9.58 13.32 3.72
C GLY A 212 8.68 13.79 2.58
N GLY A 213 9.27 14.05 1.41
CA GLY A 213 8.53 14.24 0.16
C GLY A 213 7.97 12.91 -0.37
N PRO A 214 7.35 12.88 -1.56
CA PRO A 214 6.74 11.67 -2.11
C PRO A 214 7.62 10.41 -1.96
N HIS A 215 7.07 9.39 -1.30
CA HIS A 215 7.73 8.12 -0.99
C HIS A 215 6.70 7.01 -0.72
N ALA A 216 7.20 5.80 -0.47
CA ALA A 216 6.43 4.57 -0.26
C ALA A 216 5.21 4.77 0.66
N ALA A 217 4.01 4.50 0.16
CA ALA A 217 2.75 4.59 0.90
C ALA A 217 2.63 3.57 2.06
N TRP A 218 3.32 2.44 1.91
CA TRP A 218 3.43 1.42 2.93
C TRP A 218 4.72 0.63 2.75
N SER A 219 5.46 0.45 3.85
CA SER A 219 6.63 -0.44 3.92
C SER A 219 7.64 -0.16 2.78
N SER A 220 8.10 -1.20 2.08
CA SER A 220 9.09 -1.13 1.00
C SER A 220 8.50 -1.10 -0.41
N ALA A 221 7.19 -0.98 -0.58
CA ALA A 221 6.59 -0.86 -1.90
C ALA A 221 6.87 0.55 -2.47
N ASP A 222 7.41 0.63 -3.67
CA ASP A 222 7.88 1.83 -4.35
C ASP A 222 6.72 2.66 -4.93
N VAL A 223 5.71 2.89 -4.09
CA VAL A 223 4.47 3.62 -4.37
C VAL A 223 4.61 5.02 -3.80
N TRP A 224 4.95 6.02 -4.60
CA TRP A 224 5.29 7.37 -4.10
C TRP A 224 4.07 8.22 -3.75
N ALA A 225 3.19 7.71 -2.88
CA ALA A 225 1.91 8.30 -2.50
C ALA A 225 1.91 9.01 -1.14
N ALA A 226 2.95 8.84 -0.33
CA ALA A 226 2.98 9.39 1.02
C ALA A 226 3.80 10.67 1.18
N LEU A 227 3.51 11.40 2.26
CA LEU A 227 4.26 12.54 2.78
C LEU A 227 4.48 12.36 4.29
N ASP A 228 5.62 12.84 4.80
CA ASP A 228 5.91 12.81 6.25
C ASP A 228 6.01 14.21 6.84
N PHE A 229 5.38 14.38 8.00
CA PHE A 229 5.50 15.58 8.81
C PHE A 229 5.92 15.23 10.24
N ALA A 230 7.05 15.77 10.70
CA ALA A 230 7.50 15.60 12.08
C ALA A 230 6.97 16.73 12.98
N PRO A 231 6.50 16.40 14.21
CA PRO A 231 6.05 17.39 15.17
C PRO A 231 7.24 18.18 15.72
N PRO A 232 6.99 19.37 16.31
CA PRO A 232 8.03 20.07 17.05
C PRO A 232 8.47 19.25 18.25
N SER A 233 9.78 19.05 18.40
CA SER A 233 10.36 18.30 19.52
C SER A 233 11.71 18.86 19.96
N SER A 234 12.02 18.70 21.25
CA SER A 234 13.35 18.90 21.82
C SER A 234 14.18 17.61 21.87
N GLU A 235 13.58 16.48 21.54
CA GLU A 235 14.17 15.14 21.60
C GLU A 235 14.32 14.57 20.18
N THR A 236 15.38 13.80 19.97
CA THR A 236 15.62 13.08 18.72
C THR A 236 15.18 11.62 18.84
N GLY A 237 14.86 11.01 17.70
CA GLY A 237 14.45 9.61 17.66
C GLY A 237 12.98 9.41 18.04
N CYS A 238 12.67 8.23 18.57
CA CYS A 238 11.30 7.80 18.78
C CYS A 238 10.76 8.17 20.16
N HIS A 239 9.69 8.97 20.18
CA HIS A 239 8.94 9.33 21.38
C HIS A 239 7.48 9.63 21.04
N GLU A 240 6.57 9.42 21.98
CA GLU A 240 5.19 9.88 21.82
C GLU A 240 5.16 11.41 21.93
N SER A 241 4.56 12.10 20.94
CA SER A 241 4.43 13.55 21.00
C SER A 241 3.15 14.00 21.71
N PRO A 242 3.17 15.06 22.53
CA PRO A 242 1.96 15.57 23.16
C PRO A 242 1.06 16.39 22.20
N VAL A 243 1.53 16.73 21.00
CA VAL A 243 0.73 17.46 20.00
C VAL A 243 -0.18 16.50 19.24
N TRP A 244 -1.23 17.04 18.63
CA TRP A 244 -2.25 16.23 17.96
C TRP A 244 -2.04 16.16 16.45
N VAL A 245 -2.21 14.95 15.92
CA VAL A 245 -2.65 14.73 14.54
C VAL A 245 -4.15 14.94 14.49
N VAL A 246 -4.62 15.59 13.42
CA VAL A 246 -6.05 15.85 13.21
C VAL A 246 -6.50 15.37 11.84
N ALA A 247 -7.80 15.08 11.72
CA ALA A 247 -8.44 14.68 10.49
C ALA A 247 -8.30 15.78 9.42
N SER A 248 -7.78 15.38 8.25
CA SER A 248 -7.59 16.25 7.09
C SER A 248 -8.85 16.34 6.23
N VAL A 249 -9.73 15.36 6.36
CA VAL A 249 -11.01 15.16 5.66
C VAL A 249 -12.05 14.71 6.68
N PRO A 250 -13.36 14.95 6.43
CA PRO A 250 -14.40 14.34 7.23
C PRO A 250 -14.63 12.89 6.79
N GLY A 251 -15.23 12.08 7.65
CA GLY A 251 -15.60 10.71 7.30
C GLY A 251 -15.72 9.78 8.49
N ARG A 252 -15.83 8.49 8.20
CA ARG A 252 -15.87 7.41 9.19
C ARG A 252 -14.47 6.81 9.36
N VAL A 253 -14.04 6.60 10.61
CA VAL A 253 -12.82 5.85 10.90
C VAL A 253 -13.08 4.36 10.65
N VAL A 254 -12.48 3.81 9.59
CA VAL A 254 -12.65 2.40 9.16
C VAL A 254 -11.49 1.50 9.55
N ARG A 255 -10.39 2.09 10.04
CA ARG A 255 -9.29 1.37 10.67
C ARG A 255 -8.68 2.21 11.78
N SER A 256 -8.44 1.60 12.94
CA SER A 256 -7.75 2.23 14.07
C SER A 256 -7.00 1.21 14.94
N GLU A 257 -5.88 0.74 14.42
CA GLU A 257 -5.08 -0.30 15.06
C GLU A 257 -3.63 -0.26 14.56
N ASN A 258 -2.71 -0.88 15.29
CA ASN A 258 -1.33 -1.12 14.83
C ASN A 258 -0.60 0.12 14.30
N GLY A 259 -0.80 1.28 14.93
CA GLY A 259 -0.17 2.54 14.52
C GLY A 259 -0.88 3.28 13.38
N VAL A 260 -2.04 2.80 12.93
CA VAL A 260 -2.74 3.31 11.75
C VAL A 260 -4.12 3.85 12.13
N VAL A 261 -4.51 4.95 11.49
CA VAL A 261 -5.89 5.42 11.37
C VAL A 261 -6.22 5.57 9.89
N VAL A 262 -7.37 5.07 9.44
CA VAL A 262 -7.90 5.34 8.09
C VAL A 262 -9.27 5.96 8.19
N ILE A 263 -9.46 7.07 7.47
CA ILE A 263 -10.74 7.75 7.32
C ILE A 263 -11.29 7.43 5.93
N ASP A 264 -12.51 6.89 5.90
CA ASP A 264 -13.34 6.67 4.72
C ASP A 264 -14.34 7.84 4.58
N MET A 265 -14.30 8.51 3.42
CA MET A 265 -15.08 9.72 3.18
C MET A 265 -16.51 9.46 2.70
N ASP A 266 -16.81 8.32 2.08
CA ASP A 266 -18.18 8.00 1.68
C ASP A 266 -18.93 7.21 2.77
N GLY A 267 -18.18 6.65 3.73
CA GLY A 267 -18.68 6.11 4.98
C GLY A 267 -19.33 4.73 4.85
N ASP A 268 -19.16 4.08 3.69
CA ASP A 268 -19.68 2.74 3.43
C ASP A 268 -18.95 1.65 4.23
N GLY A 269 -17.79 1.98 4.80
CA GLY A 269 -17.01 1.10 5.66
C GLY A 269 -15.87 0.35 4.94
N TYR A 270 -15.65 0.62 3.65
CA TYR A 270 -14.67 -0.09 2.84
C TYR A 270 -13.48 0.80 2.47
N GLU A 271 -12.25 0.32 2.68
CA GLU A 271 -11.05 1.04 2.20
C GLU A 271 -10.92 0.98 0.66
N GLN A 272 -11.72 0.13 0.04
CA GLN A 272 -11.71 -0.23 -1.38
C GLN A 272 -12.53 0.70 -2.26
N THR A 273 -13.35 1.57 -1.70
CA THR A 273 -14.28 2.46 -2.40
C THR A 273 -13.99 3.91 -2.02
N GLY A 274 -14.37 4.82 -2.92
CA GLY A 274 -14.31 6.26 -2.65
C GLY A 274 -12.92 6.77 -2.29
N TRP A 275 -12.88 7.90 -1.59
CA TRP A 275 -11.64 8.48 -1.07
C TRP A 275 -11.37 7.96 0.33
N THR A 276 -10.15 7.46 0.55
CA THR A 276 -9.68 7.11 1.90
C THR A 276 -8.35 7.77 2.20
N LEU A 277 -8.16 8.19 3.45
CA LEU A 277 -6.95 8.82 3.93
C LEU A 277 -6.31 8.01 5.04
N LEU A 278 -5.08 7.56 4.82
CA LEU A 278 -4.27 6.82 5.77
C LEU A 278 -3.37 7.76 6.55
N TYR A 279 -3.37 7.56 7.87
CA TYR A 279 -2.44 8.15 8.82
C TYR A 279 -1.69 7.03 9.51
N LEU A 280 -0.38 7.00 9.39
CA LEU A 280 0.50 6.03 10.03
C LEU A 280 1.42 6.71 11.05
N HIS A 281 1.90 5.90 11.98
CA HIS A 281 2.64 6.30 13.17
C HIS A 281 1.80 7.04 14.18
N ILE A 282 0.53 6.63 14.34
CA ILE A 282 -0.37 7.15 15.36
C ILE A 282 -0.27 6.31 16.63
N ALA A 283 0.12 6.93 17.75
CA ALA A 283 0.28 6.28 19.04
C ALA A 283 -0.99 5.53 19.43
N THR A 284 -0.88 4.39 20.13
CA THR A 284 -2.04 3.67 20.65
C THR A 284 -2.77 4.48 21.72
N LYS A 285 -2.04 5.32 22.46
CA LYS A 285 -2.62 6.25 23.42
C LYS A 285 -3.41 7.34 22.69
N ASP A 286 -4.65 7.52 23.13
CA ASP A 286 -5.60 8.52 22.60
C ASP A 286 -5.87 8.40 21.09
N ARG A 287 -5.54 7.25 20.46
CA ARG A 287 -5.94 6.97 19.08
C ARG A 287 -7.46 6.92 19.00
N ILE A 288 -8.00 7.60 18.00
CA ILE A 288 -9.45 7.65 17.82
C ILE A 288 -10.03 6.25 17.60
N PRO A 289 -11.15 5.86 18.24
CA PRO A 289 -11.71 4.52 18.06
C PRO A 289 -12.22 4.26 16.63
N LEU A 290 -12.19 2.98 16.23
CA LEU A 290 -12.91 2.48 15.06
C LEU A 290 -14.39 2.90 15.07
N ASP A 291 -14.98 3.11 13.90
CA ASP A 291 -16.37 3.52 13.69
C ASP A 291 -16.75 4.92 14.18
N THR A 292 -15.77 5.71 14.63
CA THR A 292 -16.00 7.11 14.98
C THR A 292 -16.16 7.96 13.72
N TRP A 293 -17.16 8.83 13.69
CA TRP A 293 -17.29 9.87 12.66
C TRP A 293 -16.50 11.10 13.07
N VAL A 294 -15.74 11.65 12.13
CA VAL A 294 -14.88 12.81 12.34
C VAL A 294 -15.19 13.91 11.34
N GLU A 295 -15.09 15.14 11.81
CA GLU A 295 -15.08 16.34 10.99
C GLU A 295 -13.63 16.80 10.72
N VAL A 296 -13.48 17.65 9.70
CA VAL A 296 -12.19 18.27 9.37
C VAL A 296 -11.63 19.00 10.59
N GLY A 297 -10.45 18.60 11.05
CA GLY A 297 -9.75 19.18 12.20
C GLY A 297 -9.99 18.47 13.53
N ASP A 298 -10.83 17.44 13.59
CA ASP A 298 -10.99 16.62 14.79
C ASP A 298 -9.70 15.86 15.12
N ARG A 299 -9.43 15.67 16.41
CA ARG A 299 -8.23 14.98 16.90
C ARG A 299 -8.33 13.48 16.67
N ILE A 300 -7.34 12.90 16.01
CA ILE A 300 -7.33 11.46 15.67
C ILE A 300 -6.24 10.66 16.39
N GLY A 301 -5.33 11.34 17.09
CA GLY A 301 -4.31 10.73 17.94
C GLY A 301 -3.02 11.55 17.97
N HIS A 302 -1.96 10.92 18.46
CA HIS A 302 -0.64 11.53 18.60
C HIS A 302 0.37 10.95 17.60
N PRO A 303 1.27 11.74 17.00
CA PRO A 303 2.35 11.19 16.19
C PRO A 303 3.34 10.44 17.09
N SER A 304 3.88 9.34 16.56
CA SER A 304 4.69 8.35 17.28
C SER A 304 5.63 7.63 16.30
N CYS A 305 6.01 6.39 16.62
CA CYS A 305 6.68 5.46 15.70
C CYS A 305 5.99 4.10 15.67
N GLU A 306 4.77 4.01 16.21
CA GLU A 306 4.01 2.77 16.21
C GLU A 306 3.59 2.39 14.80
N GLY A 307 3.47 1.10 14.52
CA GLY A 307 3.12 0.62 13.18
C GLY A 307 4.26 0.77 12.16
N GLY A 308 4.34 -0.18 11.23
CA GLY A 308 5.32 -0.12 10.14
C GLY A 308 6.78 0.06 10.60
N ARG A 309 7.60 0.70 9.75
CA ARG A 309 9.00 1.03 10.03
C ARG A 309 9.12 2.54 10.19
N SER A 310 9.76 3.00 11.26
CA SER A 310 10.00 4.43 11.51
C SER A 310 11.39 4.68 12.08
N THR A 311 12.00 5.80 11.70
CA THR A 311 13.29 6.28 12.23
C THR A 311 13.13 7.35 13.31
N GLY A 312 11.91 7.82 13.57
CA GLY A 312 11.62 8.87 14.54
C GLY A 312 10.16 9.32 14.50
N THR A 313 9.75 10.14 15.46
CA THR A 313 8.36 10.57 15.60
C THR A 313 7.90 11.42 14.41
N HIS A 314 6.87 10.97 13.70
CA HIS A 314 6.23 11.73 12.61
C HIS A 314 4.80 11.23 12.38
N VAL A 315 4.04 11.95 11.56
CA VAL A 315 2.86 11.41 10.88
C VAL A 315 3.21 11.15 9.43
N HIS A 316 2.91 9.93 9.00
CA HIS A 316 2.98 9.51 7.61
C HIS A 316 1.57 9.54 7.04
N ILE A 317 1.33 10.33 5.98
CA ILE A 317 0.00 10.50 5.40
C ILE A 317 -0.01 10.12 3.92
N ALA A 318 -0.99 9.30 3.53
CA ALA A 318 -1.20 8.86 2.16
C ALA A 318 -2.70 8.79 1.85
N ARG A 319 -3.04 8.70 0.57
CA ARG A 319 -4.44 8.65 0.13
C ARG A 319 -4.67 7.60 -0.94
N ARG A 320 -5.87 7.05 -0.96
CA ARG A 320 -6.34 6.13 -1.99
C ARG A 320 -7.64 6.62 -2.58
N TYR A 321 -7.89 6.21 -3.81
CA TYR A 321 -9.20 6.29 -4.43
C TYR A 321 -9.57 4.91 -4.97
N ASN A 322 -10.72 4.38 -4.59
CA ASN A 322 -11.15 3.01 -4.94
C ASN A 322 -10.07 1.96 -4.64
N GLY A 323 -9.44 2.06 -3.46
CA GLY A 323 -8.36 1.17 -3.04
C GLY A 323 -7.02 1.33 -3.78
N GLU A 324 -6.96 2.15 -4.82
CA GLU A 324 -5.71 2.45 -5.52
C GLU A 324 -4.99 3.63 -4.84
N TRP A 325 -3.70 3.45 -4.51
CA TRP A 325 -2.89 4.56 -4.00
C TRP A 325 -2.75 5.67 -5.03
N VAL A 326 -2.86 6.92 -4.60
CA VAL A 326 -2.72 8.07 -5.51
C VAL A 326 -1.35 8.71 -5.31
N PRO A 327 -0.44 8.63 -6.29
CA PRO A 327 0.91 9.20 -6.17
C PRO A 327 0.90 10.68 -5.80
N ALA A 328 1.70 11.06 -4.80
CA ALA A 328 1.66 12.39 -4.21
C ALA A 328 2.28 13.46 -5.12
N GLY A 329 3.24 13.06 -5.97
CA GLY A 329 3.87 13.93 -6.96
C GLY A 329 3.34 13.75 -8.40
N GLY A 330 2.30 12.92 -8.58
CA GLY A 330 1.79 12.56 -9.90
C GLY A 330 0.88 13.59 -10.56
N PRO A 331 0.18 13.22 -11.65
CA PRO A 331 -0.75 14.10 -12.37
C PRO A 331 -1.89 14.66 -11.51
N LEU A 332 -2.30 13.89 -10.49
CA LEU A 332 -3.17 14.34 -9.41
C LEU A 332 -2.31 14.51 -8.14
N PRO A 333 -1.59 15.63 -7.96
CA PRO A 333 -0.65 15.80 -6.86
C PRO A 333 -1.39 15.89 -5.52
N PHE A 334 -0.78 15.47 -4.43
CA PHE A 334 -1.37 15.59 -3.09
C PHE A 334 -1.42 17.07 -2.68
N THR A 335 -2.62 17.59 -2.45
CA THR A 335 -2.83 18.97 -1.99
C THR A 335 -3.35 19.02 -0.54
N LEU A 336 -2.68 19.80 0.32
CA LEU A 336 -3.01 19.97 1.75
C LEU A 336 -2.95 21.45 2.13
N SER A 337 -4.06 22.06 2.52
CA SER A 337 -4.16 23.50 2.84
C SER A 337 -3.53 24.42 1.78
N GLY A 338 -3.79 24.10 0.50
CA GLY A 338 -3.24 24.80 -0.67
C GLY A 338 -1.78 24.50 -1.01
N TRP A 339 -1.07 23.74 -0.16
CA TRP A 339 0.25 23.22 -0.50
C TRP A 339 0.14 22.06 -1.46
N THR A 340 0.86 22.12 -2.57
CA THR A 340 0.86 21.05 -3.58
C THR A 340 2.18 20.32 -3.55
N ALA A 341 2.14 18.99 -3.42
CA ALA A 341 3.33 18.15 -3.44
C ALA A 341 3.92 17.98 -4.84
N ARG A 342 5.25 17.87 -4.86
CA ARG A 342 6.07 17.59 -6.05
C ARG A 342 7.12 16.55 -5.68
N ALA A 343 7.23 15.51 -6.50
CA ALA A 343 8.25 14.49 -6.36
C ALA A 343 9.59 14.97 -6.94
N SER A 344 10.67 14.52 -6.32
CA SER A 344 11.99 14.51 -6.96
C SER A 344 12.16 13.22 -7.79
N SER A 345 13.35 12.98 -8.33
CA SER A 345 13.73 11.68 -8.91
C SER A 345 14.19 10.66 -7.87
N VAL A 346 14.18 11.02 -6.58
CA VAL A 346 14.64 10.20 -5.46
C VAL A 346 13.51 10.16 -4.42
N PRO A 347 13.16 8.98 -3.87
CA PRO A 347 12.12 8.89 -2.85
C PRO A 347 12.49 9.71 -1.61
N TYR A 348 11.49 10.17 -0.86
CA TYR A 348 11.60 11.06 0.31
C TYR A 348 12.09 12.47 -0.01
N LYS A 349 12.59 12.72 -1.23
CA LYS A 349 12.95 14.06 -1.70
C LYS A 349 11.76 14.65 -2.46
N GLY A 350 11.74 15.98 -2.54
CA GLY A 350 10.64 16.71 -3.14
C GLY A 350 10.41 18.03 -2.44
N TRP A 351 9.32 18.69 -2.80
CA TRP A 351 8.95 19.97 -2.21
C TRP A 351 7.44 20.18 -2.23
N LEU A 352 6.97 21.06 -1.35
CA LEU A 352 5.62 21.60 -1.36
C LEU A 352 5.66 23.01 -1.97
N THR A 353 4.67 23.34 -2.80
CA THR A 353 4.50 24.72 -3.32
C THR A 353 3.14 25.30 -2.95
N ARG A 354 3.12 26.59 -2.56
CA ARG A 354 1.88 27.36 -2.36
C ARG A 354 2.10 28.80 -2.81
N GLY A 355 1.48 29.21 -3.91
CA GLY A 355 1.80 30.49 -4.54
C GLY A 355 3.28 30.56 -4.92
N THR A 356 4.02 31.50 -4.32
CA THR A 356 5.48 31.66 -4.50
C THR A 356 6.31 30.95 -3.43
N GLU A 357 5.67 30.37 -2.42
CA GLU A 357 6.36 29.67 -1.32
C GLU A 357 6.77 28.26 -1.76
N ILE A 358 7.97 27.84 -1.35
CA ILE A 358 8.52 26.51 -1.60
C ILE A 358 9.12 25.98 -0.30
N ILE A 359 8.76 24.75 0.09
CA ILE A 359 9.34 24.05 1.24
C ILE A 359 9.91 22.72 0.75
N TYR A 360 11.22 22.51 0.92
CA TYR A 360 11.88 21.27 0.53
C TYR A 360 11.83 20.24 1.65
N ALA A 361 11.63 18.97 1.31
CA ALA A 361 11.68 17.89 2.28
C ALA A 361 13.10 17.69 2.82
N ASN A 362 13.25 17.59 4.15
CA ASN A 362 14.53 17.23 4.76
C ASN A 362 14.32 16.44 6.05
N THR A 363 14.87 15.22 6.10
CA THR A 363 14.79 14.32 7.25
C THR A 363 15.46 14.88 8.51
N ALA A 364 16.34 15.88 8.37
CA ALA A 364 16.95 16.58 9.50
C ALA A 364 16.04 17.65 10.14
N ALA A 365 14.83 17.87 9.61
CA ALA A 365 13.85 18.82 10.14
C ALA A 365 14.43 20.25 10.35
N THR A 366 15.20 20.74 9.37
CA THR A 366 15.82 22.08 9.47
C THR A 366 14.78 23.19 9.40
N PHE A 367 15.15 24.41 9.79
CA PHE A 367 14.23 25.53 9.88
C PHE A 367 13.43 25.81 8.59
N GLU A 368 14.04 25.57 7.44
CA GLU A 368 13.48 25.76 6.10
C GLU A 368 12.39 24.74 5.74
N THR A 369 12.30 23.64 6.49
CA THR A 369 11.24 22.63 6.33
C THR A 369 9.97 22.99 7.09
N HIS A 370 10.01 24.04 7.92
CA HIS A 370 8.90 24.36 8.79
C HIS A 370 7.67 24.79 8.02
N ILE A 371 6.57 24.11 8.32
CA ILE A 371 5.25 24.35 7.80
C ILE A 371 4.29 24.52 8.97
N LYS A 372 3.30 25.39 8.78
CA LYS A 372 2.31 25.73 9.80
C LYS A 372 0.94 25.84 9.15
N ARG A 373 -0.08 25.33 9.84
CA ARG A 373 -1.48 25.58 9.49
C ARG A 373 -1.91 26.88 10.17
N GLU A 374 -2.37 27.84 9.35
CA GLU A 374 -2.97 29.08 9.85
C GLU A 374 -4.41 28.80 10.34
N LYS A 375 -4.96 29.71 11.13
CA LYS A 375 -6.32 29.58 11.70
C LYS A 375 -7.41 29.74 10.64
#